data_AF-A0A8J6XD12-F1
#
_entry.id   AF-A0A8J6XD12-F1
#
_cell.length_a   1.000
_cell.length_b   1.000
_cell.length_c   1.000
_cell.angle_alpha   90.00
_cell.angle_beta   90.00
_cell.angle_gamma   90.00
#
_symmetry.space_group_name_H-M   'P 1'
#
loop_
_entity.id
_entity.type
_entity.pdbx_description
1 polymer ?
#
loop_
_entity_poly.entity_id
_entity_poly.type
_entity_poly.pdbx_seq_one_letter_code
_entity_poly.pdbx_strand_id
1 'polypeptide(L)'
;MHLISWLVTPTIIPITVTGSSDATIKFWNRDGQLLTTLEEHKDRVMLVSFSPDGNSLASTSVDGAVKLWNLKDLKLTSELNVLLKKSCDWVRDYTNTNQKLEPRDRTLCDGI
;
A
#
# COMPACT_ATOMS: atom_id res chain seq x y z
N MET A 1 6.99 20.74 15.05
CA MET A 1 8.02 20.86 14.00
C MET A 1 7.87 19.66 13.08
N HIS A 2 7.08 19.80 12.01
CA HIS A 2 6.86 18.75 11.01
C HIS A 2 7.91 18.93 9.90
N LEU A 3 8.81 17.96 9.76
CA LEU A 3 9.77 17.92 8.65
C LEU A 3 9.16 17.05 7.54
N ILE A 4 8.75 17.71 6.46
CA ILE A 4 8.32 17.07 5.21
C ILE A 4 9.58 16.71 4.44
N SER A 5 9.91 15.42 4.37
CA SER A 5 11.00 14.93 3.53
C SER A 5 10.54 14.84 2.09
N TRP A 6 11.06 15.72 1.23
CA TRP A 6 10.83 15.70 -0.21
C TRP A 6 11.83 14.75 -0.89
N LEU A 7 11.38 13.56 -1.30
CA LEU A 7 12.00 12.80 -2.38
C LEU A 7 10.91 12.33 -3.31
N VAL A 8 10.83 12.95 -4.49
CA VAL A 8 9.95 12.56 -5.58
C VAL A 8 10.68 11.48 -6.37
N THR A 9 10.32 10.21 -6.19
CA THR A 9 10.70 9.15 -7.14
C THR A 9 9.61 9.02 -8.21
N PRO A 10 9.95 8.92 -9.50
CA PRO A 10 8.96 8.80 -10.55
C PRO A 10 8.40 7.38 -10.57
N THR A 11 7.12 7.27 -10.94
CA THR A 11 6.43 6.10 -11.54
C THR A 11 5.51 5.23 -10.67
N ILE A 12 5.35 5.46 -9.37
CA ILE A 12 4.23 4.85 -8.62
C ILE A 12 3.45 5.97 -7.95
N ILE A 13 2.14 5.80 -7.90
CA ILE A 13 1.14 6.74 -7.38
C ILE A 13 1.74 7.62 -6.27
N PRO A 14 1.67 8.95 -6.41
CA PRO A 14 2.31 9.87 -5.46
C PRO A 14 1.67 9.76 -4.08
N ILE A 15 2.37 9.08 -3.18
CA ILE A 15 1.99 8.88 -1.78
C ILE A 15 2.85 9.76 -0.87
N THR A 16 2.21 10.36 0.12
CA THR A 16 2.90 11.10 1.20
C THR A 16 2.88 10.26 2.46
N VAL A 17 4.00 10.18 3.18
CA VAL A 17 4.09 9.44 4.45
C VAL A 17 4.49 10.37 5.57
N THR A 18 3.80 10.25 6.69
CA THR A 18 4.01 11.09 7.88
C THR A 18 4.14 10.21 9.12
N GLY A 19 5.21 10.39 9.88
CA GLY A 19 5.31 9.92 11.26
C GLY A 19 4.76 10.96 12.24
N SER A 20 4.03 10.52 13.25
CA SER A 20 3.34 11.40 14.20
C SER A 20 3.74 11.12 15.66
N SER A 21 3.46 12.11 16.52
CA SER A 21 3.63 11.99 17.98
C SER A 21 2.64 11.03 18.61
N ASP A 22 1.59 10.64 17.90
CA ASP A 22 0.60 9.64 18.33
C ASP A 22 1.08 8.18 18.14
N ALA A 23 2.39 7.98 17.90
CA ALA A 23 3.03 6.70 17.61
C ALA A 23 2.60 6.04 16.28
N THR A 24 1.89 6.75 15.39
CA THR A 24 1.45 6.20 14.11
C THR A 24 2.25 6.71 12.91
N ILE A 25 2.19 5.91 11.84
CA ILE A 25 2.64 6.30 10.50
C ILE A 25 1.43 6.28 9.58
N LYS A 26 1.18 7.38 8.89
CA LYS A 26 0.04 7.53 7.99
C LYS A 26 0.49 7.74 6.54
N PHE A 27 -0.25 7.14 5.63
CA PHE A 27 -0.06 7.28 4.18
C PHE A 27 -1.22 8.04 3.58
N TRP A 28 -0.93 8.94 2.65
CA TRP A 28 -1.90 9.84 2.05
C TRP A 28 -1.76 9.84 0.53
N ASN A 29 -2.87 9.94 -0.20
CA ASN A 29 -2.82 10.27 -1.63
C ASN A 29 -2.72 11.79 -1.83
N ARG A 30 -2.57 12.22 -3.09
CA ARG A 30 -2.48 13.64 -3.46
C ARG A 30 -3.74 14.45 -3.16
N ASP A 31 -4.89 13.79 -3.07
CA ASP A 31 -6.16 14.43 -2.73
C ASP A 31 -6.32 14.61 -1.21
N GLY A 32 -5.31 14.21 -0.42
CA GLY A 32 -5.32 14.28 1.04
C GLY A 32 -6.13 13.18 1.71
N GLN A 33 -6.51 12.13 0.98
CA GLN A 33 -7.22 10.98 1.53
C GLN A 33 -6.24 10.05 2.24
N LEU A 34 -6.61 9.61 3.44
CA LEU A 34 -5.85 8.64 4.21
C LEU A 34 -5.98 7.25 3.56
N LEU A 35 -4.85 6.67 3.15
CA LEU A 35 -4.78 5.35 2.51
C LEU A 35 -4.63 4.23 3.53
N THR A 36 -3.71 4.41 4.49
CA THR A 36 -3.49 3.44 5.56
C THR A 36 -2.84 4.09 6.78
N THR A 37 -2.92 3.41 7.92
CA THR A 37 -2.24 3.76 9.17
C THR A 37 -1.49 2.52 9.69
N LEU A 38 -0.26 2.72 10.14
CA LEU A 38 0.57 1.71 10.79
C LEU A 38 0.74 2.11 12.27
N GLU A 39 0.37 1.23 13.19
CA GLU A 39 0.21 1.53 14.63
C GLU A 39 1.09 0.64 15.52
N GLU A 40 2.20 0.14 14.99
CA GLU A 40 3.06 -0.83 15.71
C GLU A 40 4.13 -0.19 16.61
N HIS A 41 4.39 1.11 16.48
CA HIS A 41 5.31 1.82 17.37
C HIS A 41 4.63 2.11 18.70
N LYS A 42 5.40 2.04 19.79
CA LYS A 42 4.88 2.23 21.16
C LYS A 42 4.99 3.68 21.64
N ASP A 43 5.72 4.50 20.91
CA ASP A 43 5.93 5.91 21.20
C ASP A 43 6.11 6.68 19.88
N ARG A 44 6.24 8.01 19.98
CA ARG A 44 6.37 8.97 18.89
C ARG A 44 7.32 8.50 17.80
N VAL A 45 6.81 8.54 16.56
CA VAL A 45 7.63 8.32 15.37
C VAL A 45 8.43 9.59 15.09
N MET A 46 9.75 9.45 15.03
CA MET A 46 10.67 10.57 14.85
C MET A 46 11.02 10.77 13.38
N LEU A 47 11.27 9.67 12.66
CA LEU A 47 11.68 9.69 11.26
C LEU A 47 11.03 8.54 10.49
N VAL A 48 10.78 8.81 9.22
CA VAL A 48 10.33 7.84 8.22
C VAL A 48 11.16 8.04 6.96
N SER A 49 11.58 6.97 6.31
CA SER A 49 12.40 7.03 5.11
C SER A 49 12.07 5.88 4.17
N PHE A 50 11.90 6.19 2.89
CA PHE A 50 11.71 5.17 1.86
C PHE A 50 13.05 4.59 1.42
N SER A 51 13.04 3.30 1.08
CA SER A 51 14.13 2.72 0.31
C SER A 51 14.17 3.35 -1.09
N PRO A 52 15.36 3.48 -1.71
CA PRO A 52 15.47 4.06 -3.05
C PRO A 52 14.68 3.32 -4.14
N ASP A 53 14.41 2.03 -3.92
CA ASP A 53 13.61 1.19 -4.82
C ASP A 53 12.09 1.32 -4.61
N GLY A 54 11.64 2.08 -3.61
CA GLY A 54 10.23 2.32 -3.29
C GLY A 54 9.47 1.11 -2.75
N ASN A 55 10.15 0.00 -2.45
CA ASN A 55 9.48 -1.23 -1.98
C ASN A 55 9.37 -1.31 -0.46
N SER A 56 10.16 -0.52 0.26
CA SER A 56 10.25 -0.59 1.72
C SER A 56 10.25 0.79 2.35
N LEU A 57 9.80 0.82 3.60
CA LEU A 57 9.88 2.00 4.47
C LEU A 57 10.61 1.59 5.75
N ALA A 58 11.52 2.45 6.21
CA ALA A 58 12.09 2.39 7.54
C ALA A 58 11.49 3.49 8.42
N SER A 59 11.20 3.18 9.68
CA SER A 59 10.76 4.17 10.65
C SER A 59 11.42 3.97 12.01
N THR A 60 11.71 5.09 12.67
CA THR A 60 12.35 5.12 13.99
C THR A 60 11.44 5.80 14.99
N SER A 61 11.35 5.27 16.20
CA SER A 61 10.54 5.83 17.29
C SER A 61 11.37 6.16 18.53
N VAL A 62 10.81 7.02 19.38
CA VAL A 62 11.32 7.31 20.74
C VAL A 62 11.34 6.06 21.62
N ASP A 63 10.55 5.04 21.30
CA ASP A 63 10.56 3.74 21.99
C ASP A 63 11.88 2.95 21.82
N GLY A 64 12.81 3.48 21.02
CA GLY A 64 14.12 2.88 20.75
C GLY A 64 14.09 1.86 19.62
N ALA A 65 12.93 1.60 19.01
CA ALA A 65 12.78 0.64 17.93
C ALA A 65 12.95 1.29 16.54
N VAL A 66 13.52 0.49 15.64
CA VAL A 66 13.47 0.70 14.19
C VAL A 66 12.58 -0.39 13.61
N LYS A 67 11.60 0.01 12.80
CA LYS A 67 10.70 -0.92 12.10
C LYS A 67 10.88 -0.79 10.59
N LEU A 68 10.92 -1.94 9.93
CA LEU A 68 10.95 -2.06 8.48
C LEU A 68 9.58 -2.53 8.00
N TRP A 69 9.10 -1.91 6.93
CA TRP A 69 7.78 -2.16 6.36
C TRP A 69 7.94 -2.52 4.90
N ASN A 70 7.41 -3.68 4.50
CA ASN A 70 7.31 -4.04 3.10
C ASN A 70 6.03 -3.45 2.52
N LEU A 71 6.17 -2.49 1.60
CA LEU A 71 5.04 -1.76 1.04
C LEU A 71 4.19 -2.61 0.09
N LYS A 72 4.77 -3.70 -0.46
CA LYS A 72 4.02 -4.67 -1.28
C LYS A 72 3.00 -5.43 -0.43
N ASP A 73 3.36 -5.75 0.81
CA ASP A 73 2.50 -6.49 1.74
C ASP A 73 1.38 -5.60 2.29
N LEU A 74 1.60 -4.28 2.33
CA LEU A 74 0.63 -3.30 2.85
C LEU A 74 -0.57 -3.04 1.92
N LYS A 75 -0.67 -3.72 0.75
CA LYS A 75 -1.80 -3.61 -0.21
C LYS A 75 -2.29 -2.16 -0.40
N LEU A 76 -1.35 -1.21 -0.47
CA LEU A 76 -1.62 0.22 -0.70
C LEU A 76 -2.28 0.51 -2.07
N THR A 77 -2.48 -0.54 -2.88
CA THR A 77 -3.12 -0.55 -4.19
C THR A 77 -4.65 -0.56 -4.11
N SER A 78 -5.29 0.14 -3.16
CA SER A 78 -6.77 0.11 -3.04
C SER A 78 -7.46 0.46 -4.36
N GLU A 79 -6.93 1.43 -5.12
CA GLU A 79 -7.47 1.84 -6.42
C GLU A 79 -7.30 0.79 -7.52
N LEU A 80 -6.10 0.19 -7.64
CA LEU A 80 -5.85 -0.90 -8.58
C LEU A 80 -6.62 -2.16 -8.18
N ASN A 81 -6.77 -2.46 -6.90
CA ASN A 81 -7.56 -3.59 -6.41
C ASN A 81 -9.04 -3.41 -6.72
N VAL A 82 -9.57 -2.18 -6.68
CA VAL A 82 -10.96 -1.90 -7.09
C VAL A 82 -11.16 -2.14 -8.59
N LEU A 83 -10.22 -1.69 -9.42
CA LEU A 83 -10.29 -1.90 -10.88
C LEU A 83 -10.04 -3.37 -11.26
N LEU A 84 -9.08 -4.03 -10.62
CA LEU A 84 -8.79 -5.46 -10.80
C LEU A 84 -9.99 -6.31 -10.35
N LYS A 85 -10.62 -5.99 -9.22
CA LYS A 85 -11.82 -6.67 -8.74
C LYS A 85 -12.99 -6.48 -9.71
N LYS A 86 -13.25 -5.24 -10.14
CA LYS A 86 -14.28 -4.95 -11.17
C LYS A 86 -14.00 -5.70 -12.47
N SER A 87 -12.76 -5.69 -12.95
CA SER A 87 -12.38 -6.43 -14.16
C SER A 87 -12.57 -7.94 -13.97
N CYS A 88 -12.25 -8.47 -12.79
CA CYS A 88 -12.43 -9.87 -12.46
C CYS A 88 -13.89 -10.28 -12.38
N ASP A 89 -14.80 -9.40 -11.95
CA ASP A 89 -16.24 -9.67 -11.98
C ASP A 89 -16.73 -9.94 -13.41
N TRP A 90 -16.28 -9.14 -14.39
CA TRP A 90 -16.60 -9.34 -15.81
C TRP A 90 -15.98 -10.62 -16.39
N VAL A 91 -14.71 -10.89 -16.06
CA VAL A 91 -14.02 -12.12 -16.51
C VAL A 91 -14.70 -13.36 -15.92
N ARG A 92 -15.22 -13.28 -14.68
CA ARG A 92 -15.94 -14.39 -14.03
C ARG A 92 -17.24 -14.72 -14.75
N ASP A 93 -17.95 -13.71 -15.26
CA ASP A 93 -19.17 -13.91 -16.04
C ASP A 93 -18.88 -14.65 -17.37
N TYR A 94 -17.85 -14.20 -18.09
CA TYR A 94 -17.41 -14.88 -19.32
C TYR A 94 -16.91 -16.30 -19.07
N THR A 95 -16.11 -16.52 -18.02
CA THR A 95 -15.53 -17.83 -17.72
C THR A 95 -16.56 -18.86 -17.25
N ASN A 96 -17.63 -18.41 -16.59
CA ASN A 96 -18.73 -19.29 -16.19
C ASN A 96 -19.64 -19.68 -17.37
N THR A 97 -19.84 -18.76 -18.32
CA THR A 97 -20.76 -18.97 -19.45
C THR A 97 -20.12 -19.67 -20.65
N ASN A 98 -18.80 -19.59 -20.80
CA ASN A 98 -18.10 -20.22 -21.92
C ASN A 98 -17.78 -21.71 -21.65
N GLN A 99 -18.46 -22.59 -22.37
CA GLN A 99 -18.30 -24.05 -22.27
C GLN A 99 -16.98 -24.59 -22.84
N LYS A 100 -16.23 -23.78 -23.62
CA LYS A 100 -14.97 -24.19 -24.25
C LYS A 100 -13.73 -24.00 -23.37
N LEU A 101 -13.89 -23.51 -22.14
CA LEU A 101 -12.77 -23.21 -21.26
C LEU A 101 -12.32 -24.44 -20.47
N GLU A 102 -11.00 -24.60 -20.39
CA GLU A 102 -10.35 -25.58 -19.54
C GLU A 102 -10.57 -25.27 -18.05
N PRO A 103 -10.61 -26.27 -17.15
CA PRO A 103 -10.85 -26.06 -15.73
C PRO A 103 -9.89 -25.06 -15.06
N ARG A 104 -8.63 -25.03 -15.49
CA ARG A 104 -7.61 -24.11 -14.98
C ARG A 104 -7.84 -22.64 -15.36
N ASP A 105 -8.57 -22.38 -16.45
CA ASP A 105 -8.82 -21.03 -16.92
C ASP A 105 -10.02 -20.39 -16.19
N ARG A 106 -10.77 -21.20 -15.42
CA ARG A 106 -11.88 -20.74 -14.57
C ARG A 106 -11.40 -20.12 -13.26
N THR A 107 -10.13 -20.33 -12.88
CA THR A 107 -9.53 -19.84 -11.63
C THR A 107 -8.64 -18.60 -11.85
N LEU A 108 -8.73 -17.96 -13.02
CA LEU A 108 -7.84 -16.87 -13.44
C LEU A 108 -7.82 -15.67 -12.47
N CYS A 109 -8.92 -15.46 -11.75
CA CYS A 109 -9.10 -14.37 -10.80
C CYS A 109 -9.00 -14.82 -9.33
N ASP A 110 -8.59 -16.05 -9.06
CA ASP A 110 -8.43 -16.54 -7.69
C ASP A 110 -7.19 -15.88 -7.06
N GLY A 111 -7.39 -15.02 -6.06
CA GLY A 111 -6.33 -14.29 -5.36
C GLY A 111 -6.30 -12.78 -5.63
N ILE A 112 -7.16 -12.29 -6.53
CA ILE A 112 -7.52 -10.87 -6.68
C ILE A 112 -8.68 -10.54 -5.73
#